data_AF-A0A497JMV0-F1
#
_entry.id   AF-A0A497JMV0-F1
#
_cell.length_a   1.000
_cell.length_b   1.000
_cell.length_c   1.000
_cell.angle_alpha   90.00
_cell.angle_beta   90.00
_cell.angle_gamma   90.00
#
_symmetry.space_group_name_H-M   'P 1'
#
loop_
_entity.id
_entity.type
_entity.pdbx_description
1 polymer ?
#
loop_
_entity_poly.entity_id
_entity_poly.type
_entity_poly.pdbx_seq_one_letter_code
_entity_poly.pdbx_strand_id
1 'polypeptide(L)'
;MERAEILASVESIFRRAGFNVSALCCSRPSCFDYVASKGSRKLFVKTYTNICGISEKDAFEIKKLSRHFSAVPLFVGERVREKLLEDDTVYSRYGVYAVTLKTLEDIVQKGVYPLIEAGPGGYYVRLDGEAIRKRRQEMGLSVGKLAEMIGVSRRTLYGYENGMAKASVSVAYNLAWILGVPVVKPINIFEEKRGQRKRISFLTSAREAIIKNPLLRALVQKFTQHNFKILHVRKAPFDFVAELSKERLTVLGGI
;
A
#
# COMPACT_ATOMS: atom_id res chain seq x y z
N MET A 1 19.96 -10.03 4.03
CA MET A 1 20.84 -9.02 3.43
C MET A 1 20.98 -7.84 4.38
N GLU A 2 22.08 -7.10 4.28
CA GLU A 2 22.18 -5.82 4.97
C GLU A 2 21.23 -4.79 4.33
N ARG A 3 20.85 -3.76 5.09
CA ARG A 3 19.92 -2.75 4.59
C ARG A 3 20.45 -2.04 3.33
N ALA A 4 21.76 -1.82 3.25
CA ALA A 4 22.40 -1.18 2.10
C ALA A 4 22.23 -1.99 0.80
N GLU A 5 22.31 -3.32 0.90
CA GLU A 5 22.13 -4.22 -0.24
C GLU A 5 20.67 -4.23 -0.71
N ILE A 6 19.71 -4.20 0.23
CA ILE A 6 18.27 -4.10 -0.09
C ILE A 6 17.98 -2.78 -0.82
N LEU A 7 18.52 -1.67 -0.32
CA LEU A 7 18.39 -0.34 -0.93
C LEU A 7 18.87 -0.36 -2.39
N ALA A 8 20.10 -0.80 -2.63
CA ALA A 8 20.68 -0.89 -3.97
C ALA A 8 19.87 -1.83 -4.90
N SER A 9 19.39 -2.95 -4.36
CA SER A 9 18.58 -3.91 -5.11
C SER A 9 17.22 -3.34 -5.53
N VAL A 10 16.54 -2.63 -4.62
CA VAL A 10 15.28 -1.93 -4.92
C VAL A 10 15.47 -0.91 -6.04
N GLU A 11 16.51 -0.08 -5.94
CA GLU A 11 16.81 0.91 -6.98
C GLU A 11 17.07 0.23 -8.34
N SER A 12 17.90 -0.81 -8.36
CA SER A 12 18.21 -1.59 -9.57
C SER A 12 16.96 -2.21 -10.19
N ILE A 13 16.07 -2.82 -9.39
CA ILE A 13 14.82 -3.42 -9.86
C ILE A 13 13.94 -2.37 -10.54
N PHE A 14 13.74 -1.20 -9.93
CA PHE A 14 12.94 -0.13 -10.52
C PHE A 14 13.58 0.42 -11.81
N ARG A 15 14.90 0.66 -11.82
CA ARG A 15 15.61 1.16 -13.02
C ARG A 15 15.53 0.17 -14.17
N ARG A 16 15.77 -1.13 -13.94
CA ARG A 16 15.61 -2.19 -14.95
C ARG A 16 14.18 -2.30 -15.47
N ALA A 17 13.19 -2.01 -14.62
CA ALA A 17 11.79 -1.92 -15.03
C ALA A 17 11.42 -0.60 -15.75
N GLY A 18 12.38 0.29 -16.01
CA GLY A 18 12.18 1.57 -16.71
C GLY A 18 11.48 2.65 -15.87
N PHE A 19 11.61 2.60 -14.54
CA PHE A 19 11.19 3.70 -13.67
C PHE A 19 12.30 4.74 -13.53
N ASN A 20 11.91 6.02 -13.46
CA ASN A 20 12.76 7.07 -12.93
C ASN A 20 12.79 6.94 -11.41
N VAL A 21 13.99 6.82 -10.83
CA VAL A 21 14.20 6.68 -9.39
C VAL A 21 14.97 7.90 -8.87
N SER A 22 14.47 8.51 -7.79
CA SER A 22 15.17 9.61 -7.10
C SER A 22 16.49 9.15 -6.50
N ALA A 23 17.37 10.10 -6.16
CA ALA A 23 18.47 9.81 -5.26
C ALA A 23 17.95 9.27 -3.91
N LEU A 24 18.79 8.49 -3.22
CA LEU A 24 18.51 7.98 -1.89
C LEU A 24 18.31 9.14 -0.91
N CYS A 25 17.19 9.13 -0.19
CA CYS A 25 16.91 10.12 0.85
C CYS A 25 17.71 9.80 2.13
N CYS A 26 18.90 10.38 2.26
CA CYS A 26 19.79 10.22 3.42
C CYS A 26 20.02 11.50 4.25
N SER A 27 19.47 12.65 3.84
CA SER A 27 19.75 13.94 4.49
C SER A 27 19.23 14.04 5.93
N ARG A 28 18.14 13.34 6.26
CA ARG A 28 17.55 13.26 7.61
C ARG A 28 16.59 12.06 7.72
N PRO A 29 16.17 11.65 8.93
CA PRO A 29 15.20 10.57 9.09
C PRO A 29 13.93 10.80 8.28
N SER A 30 13.70 9.95 7.28
CA SER A 30 12.61 10.09 6.31
C SER A 30 11.68 8.87 6.33
N CYS A 31 10.39 9.08 6.06
CA CYS A 31 9.39 8.03 5.94
C CYS A 31 9.47 7.27 4.61
N PHE A 32 10.34 7.70 3.68
CA PHE A 32 10.68 6.99 2.45
C PHE A 32 12.21 7.06 2.19
N ASP A 33 12.72 6.12 1.41
CA ASP A 33 14.11 6.08 0.93
C ASP A 33 14.19 6.56 -0.53
N TYR A 34 13.22 6.17 -1.36
CA TYR A 34 13.17 6.53 -2.78
C TYR A 34 11.78 7.01 -3.18
N VAL A 35 11.77 7.80 -4.25
CA VAL A 35 10.59 8.01 -5.08
C VAL A 35 10.83 7.34 -6.43
N ALA A 36 9.93 6.45 -6.83
CA ALA A 36 9.97 5.82 -8.14
C ALA A 36 8.78 6.28 -8.99
N SER A 37 8.98 6.57 -10.27
CA SER A 37 7.91 7.01 -11.16
C SER A 37 8.03 6.44 -12.58
N LYS A 38 6.90 6.09 -13.19
CA LYS A 38 6.80 5.62 -14.58
C LYS A 38 5.44 5.98 -15.14
N GLY A 39 5.39 6.88 -16.13
CA GLY A 39 4.13 7.45 -16.62
C GLY A 39 3.36 8.15 -15.49
N SER A 40 2.09 7.78 -15.28
CA SER A 40 1.26 8.31 -14.19
C SER A 40 1.51 7.64 -12.84
N ARG A 41 2.24 6.52 -12.79
CA ARG A 41 2.51 5.78 -11.54
C ARG A 41 3.63 6.47 -10.78
N LYS A 42 3.39 6.79 -9.52
CA LYS A 42 4.37 7.31 -8.56
C LYS A 42 4.34 6.46 -7.30
N LEU A 43 5.50 6.18 -6.73
CA LEU A 43 5.63 5.41 -5.50
C LEU A 43 6.57 6.11 -4.53
N PHE A 44 6.18 6.17 -3.26
CA PHE A 44 7.10 6.40 -2.17
C PHE A 44 7.49 5.04 -1.58
N VAL A 45 8.79 4.74 -1.59
CA VAL A 45 9.31 3.42 -1.21
C VAL A 45 10.18 3.55 0.02
N LYS A 46 9.92 2.76 1.06
CA LYS A 46 10.79 2.63 2.24
C LYS A 46 11.23 1.19 2.43
N THR A 47 12.51 1.00 2.72
CA THR A 47 13.13 -0.31 2.90
C THR A 47 13.38 -0.62 4.37
N TYR A 48 13.12 -1.87 4.74
CA TYR A 48 13.35 -2.41 6.08
C TYR A 48 13.98 -3.79 5.97
N THR A 49 15.01 -4.09 6.76
CA THR A 49 15.51 -5.47 6.90
C THR A 49 14.43 -6.36 7.52
N ASN A 50 13.75 -5.84 8.54
CA ASN A 50 12.63 -6.49 9.21
C ASN A 50 11.39 -5.60 9.20
N ILE A 51 10.28 -6.07 8.62
CA ILE A 51 9.02 -5.32 8.54
C ILE A 51 8.38 -5.10 9.91
N CYS A 52 8.83 -5.78 10.96
CA CYS A 52 8.45 -5.47 12.34
C CYS A 52 8.97 -4.10 12.81
N GLY A 53 10.09 -3.62 12.23
CA GLY A 53 10.68 -2.32 12.52
C GLY A 53 9.94 -1.14 11.87
N ILE A 54 8.90 -1.39 11.07
CA ILE A 54 8.05 -0.33 10.52
C ILE A 54 7.38 0.39 11.69
N SER A 55 7.60 1.70 11.80
CA SER A 55 6.94 2.53 12.81
C SER A 55 5.60 3.06 12.29
N GLU A 56 4.62 3.20 13.18
CA GLU A 56 3.34 3.84 12.84
C GLU A 56 3.53 5.28 12.33
N LYS A 57 4.55 5.99 12.87
CA LYS A 57 4.93 7.33 12.43
C LYS A 57 5.38 7.36 10.97
N ASP A 58 6.23 6.41 10.55
CA ASP A 58 6.66 6.32 9.14
C ASP A 58 5.47 6.01 8.24
N ALA A 59 4.66 5.02 8.63
CA ALA A 59 3.48 4.63 7.85
C ALA A 59 2.45 5.76 7.74
N PHE A 60 2.26 6.55 8.79
CA PHE A 60 1.39 7.71 8.77
C PHE A 60 1.90 8.79 7.82
N GLU A 61 3.17 9.19 7.94
CA GLU A 61 3.77 10.25 7.11
C GLU A 61 3.86 9.84 5.63
N ILE A 62 4.25 8.60 5.32
CA ILE A 62 4.35 8.13 3.93
C ILE A 62 2.97 8.06 3.27
N LYS A 63 1.92 7.64 3.99
CA LYS A 63 0.53 7.66 3.47
C LYS A 63 0.06 9.09 3.22
N LYS A 64 0.40 10.01 4.12
CA LYS A 64 0.04 11.42 4.00
C LYS A 64 0.68 12.07 2.77
N LEU A 65 1.97 11.84 2.54
CA LEU A 65 2.66 12.28 1.33
C LEU A 65 2.10 11.61 0.07
N SER A 66 1.91 10.29 0.13
CA SER A 66 1.39 9.50 -0.99
C SER A 66 0.04 10.02 -1.48
N ARG A 67 -0.88 10.32 -0.56
CA ARG A 67 -2.18 10.93 -0.90
C ARG A 67 -2.04 12.30 -1.55
N HIS A 68 -1.12 13.13 -1.06
CA HIS A 68 -0.90 14.47 -1.61
C HIS A 68 -0.35 14.40 -3.04
N PHE A 69 0.65 13.56 -3.28
CA PHE A 69 1.28 13.43 -4.59
C PHE A 69 0.57 12.44 -5.52
N SER A 70 -0.57 11.87 -5.14
CA SER A 70 -1.22 10.78 -5.87
C SER A 70 -0.24 9.65 -6.20
N ALA A 71 0.55 9.27 -5.19
CA ALA A 71 1.54 8.21 -5.24
C ALA A 71 1.10 7.03 -4.35
N VAL A 72 1.75 5.89 -4.51
CA VAL A 72 1.51 4.66 -3.75
C VAL A 72 2.57 4.55 -2.66
N PRO A 73 2.19 4.42 -1.37
CA PRO A 73 3.14 4.09 -0.33
C PRO A 73 3.45 2.59 -0.39
N LEU A 74 4.74 2.24 -0.43
CA LEU A 74 5.18 0.85 -0.47
C LEU A 74 6.36 0.62 0.48
N PHE A 75 6.28 -0.49 1.21
CA PHE A 75 7.41 -1.01 1.95
C PHE A 75 8.03 -2.20 1.23
N VAL A 76 9.36 -2.27 1.30
CA VAL A 76 10.11 -3.42 0.81
C VAL A 76 10.94 -3.96 1.96
N GLY A 77 10.91 -5.26 2.17
CA GLY A 77 11.75 -5.89 3.18
C GLY A 77 11.91 -7.38 2.98
N GLU A 78 12.68 -8.00 3.86
CA GLU A 78 13.05 -9.42 3.72
C GLU A 78 12.51 -10.31 4.81
N ARG A 79 12.34 -9.77 6.03
CA ARG A 79 12.03 -10.58 7.21
C ARG A 79 10.83 -10.06 7.97
N VAL A 80 10.14 -10.98 8.62
CA VAL A 80 9.22 -10.73 9.72
C VAL A 80 9.74 -11.48 10.96
N ARG A 81 10.19 -10.74 11.97
CA ARG A 81 10.95 -11.32 13.11
C ARG A 81 12.17 -12.10 12.56
N GLU A 82 12.33 -13.35 12.93
CA GLU A 82 13.44 -14.21 12.49
C GLU A 82 13.17 -15.00 11.21
N LYS A 83 11.95 -14.87 10.62
CA LYS A 83 11.58 -15.60 9.41
C LYS A 83 11.70 -14.72 8.18
N LEU A 84 12.08 -15.32 7.07
CA LEU A 84 11.95 -14.69 5.75
C LEU A 84 10.47 -14.46 5.44
N LEU A 85 10.19 -13.37 4.73
CA LEU A 85 8.92 -13.18 4.08
C LEU A 85 8.81 -14.14 2.90
N GLU A 86 7.61 -14.66 2.67
CA GLU A 86 7.31 -15.46 1.50
C GLU A 86 7.23 -14.55 0.27
N ASP A 87 7.76 -15.06 -0.84
CA ASP A 87 7.55 -14.44 -2.14
C ASP A 87 6.09 -14.62 -2.59
N ASP A 88 5.69 -13.87 -3.62
CA ASP A 88 4.32 -13.85 -4.17
C ASP A 88 3.23 -13.56 -3.12
N THR A 89 3.62 -12.90 -2.02
CA THR A 89 2.76 -12.58 -0.88
C THR A 89 2.85 -11.10 -0.50
N VAL A 90 1.69 -10.49 -0.27
CA VAL A 90 1.58 -9.11 0.21
C VAL A 90 1.37 -9.09 1.71
N TYR A 91 2.27 -8.42 2.41
CA TYR A 91 2.14 -8.11 3.84
C TYR A 91 1.53 -6.72 4.01
N SER A 92 0.98 -6.42 5.19
CA SER A 92 0.41 -5.11 5.48
C SER A 92 0.77 -4.65 6.89
N ARG A 93 1.31 -3.44 7.01
CA ARG A 93 1.61 -2.81 8.30
C ARG A 93 1.06 -1.39 8.32
N TYR A 94 0.24 -1.10 9.33
CA TYR A 94 -0.47 0.18 9.49
C TYR A 94 -1.23 0.64 8.22
N GLY A 95 -1.73 -0.31 7.44
CA GLY A 95 -2.46 -0.05 6.19
C GLY A 95 -1.59 0.27 4.97
N VAL A 96 -0.27 0.07 5.04
CA VAL A 96 0.66 0.16 3.91
C VAL A 96 1.13 -1.25 3.54
N TYR A 97 1.22 -1.54 2.24
CA TYR A 97 1.70 -2.83 1.77
C TYR A 97 3.20 -2.97 1.94
N ALA A 98 3.64 -4.18 2.25
CA ALA A 98 5.03 -4.60 2.30
C ALA A 98 5.22 -5.85 1.45
N VAL A 99 6.29 -5.90 0.65
CA VAL A 99 6.62 -7.01 -0.26
C VAL A 99 8.11 -7.34 -0.21
N THR A 100 8.48 -8.52 -0.71
CA THR A 100 9.88 -8.91 -0.90
C THR A 100 10.50 -8.24 -2.12
N LEU A 101 11.83 -8.28 -2.24
CA LEU A 101 12.55 -7.86 -3.44
C LEU A 101 12.09 -8.65 -4.67
N LYS A 102 11.94 -9.96 -4.52
CA LYS A 102 11.50 -10.86 -5.58
C LYS A 102 10.08 -10.54 -6.04
N THR A 103 9.16 -10.40 -5.10
CA THR A 103 7.77 -9.99 -5.37
C THR A 103 7.72 -8.62 -6.05
N LEU A 104 8.54 -7.65 -5.60
CA LEU A 104 8.62 -6.34 -6.24
C LEU A 104 9.10 -6.47 -7.70
N GLU A 105 10.14 -7.25 -7.95
CA GLU A 105 10.70 -7.50 -9.29
C GLU A 105 9.65 -8.11 -10.23
N ASP A 106 8.96 -9.16 -9.78
CA ASP A 106 7.93 -9.84 -10.58
C ASP A 106 6.76 -8.90 -10.89
N ILE A 107 6.36 -8.03 -9.96
CA ILE A 107 5.33 -7.01 -10.19
C ILE A 107 5.78 -5.97 -11.22
N VAL A 108 6.97 -5.37 -11.05
CA VAL A 108 7.37 -4.21 -11.87
C VAL A 108 7.93 -4.58 -13.24
N GLN A 109 8.56 -5.76 -13.38
CA GLN A 109 9.16 -6.21 -14.63
C GLN A 109 8.25 -7.14 -15.41
N LYS A 110 7.56 -8.06 -14.74
CA LYS A 110 6.74 -9.10 -15.39
C LYS A 110 5.25 -8.82 -15.36
N GLY A 111 4.80 -7.87 -14.54
CA GLY A 111 3.37 -7.60 -14.35
C GLY A 111 2.63 -8.73 -13.64
N VAL A 112 3.35 -9.59 -12.91
CA VAL A 112 2.78 -10.70 -12.13
C VAL A 112 2.46 -10.19 -10.73
N TYR A 113 1.18 -10.29 -10.35
CA TYR A 113 0.70 -9.76 -9.08
C TYR A 113 0.41 -10.88 -8.07
N PRO A 114 0.80 -10.72 -6.80
CA PRO A 114 0.49 -11.66 -5.73
C PRO A 114 -0.99 -11.99 -5.62
N LEU A 115 -1.31 -13.25 -5.32
CA LEU A 115 -2.67 -13.68 -4.99
C LEU A 115 -2.91 -13.71 -3.48
N ILE A 116 -1.83 -13.75 -2.69
CA ILE A 116 -1.85 -14.02 -1.26
C ILE A 116 -1.60 -12.73 -0.47
N GLU A 117 -2.42 -12.50 0.56
CA GLU A 117 -2.23 -11.46 1.58
C GLU A 117 -1.98 -12.12 2.94
N ALA A 118 -0.85 -11.79 3.56
CA ALA A 118 -0.57 -12.21 4.94
C ALA A 118 -1.38 -11.35 5.93
N GLY A 119 -1.99 -11.99 6.93
CA GLY A 119 -2.77 -11.34 7.97
C GLY A 119 -2.65 -12.03 9.33
N PRO A 120 -3.32 -11.51 10.37
CA PRO A 120 -3.40 -12.19 11.66
C PRO A 120 -4.00 -13.58 11.46
N GLY A 121 -3.32 -14.63 11.92
CA GLY A 121 -3.82 -16.00 11.82
C GLY A 121 -3.46 -16.76 10.53
N GLY A 122 -2.76 -16.14 9.57
CA GLY A 122 -2.22 -16.85 8.41
C GLY A 122 -2.35 -16.11 7.07
N TYR A 123 -2.47 -16.90 6.01
CA TYR A 123 -2.51 -16.43 4.63
C TYR A 123 -3.93 -16.45 4.08
N TYR A 124 -4.30 -15.36 3.42
CA TYR A 124 -5.63 -15.13 2.89
C TYR A 124 -5.56 -14.73 1.42
N VAL A 125 -6.67 -14.90 0.71
CA VAL A 125 -6.81 -14.46 -0.68
C VAL A 125 -8.05 -13.60 -0.86
N ARG A 126 -8.06 -12.82 -1.95
CA ARG A 126 -9.24 -12.05 -2.37
C ARG A 126 -10.04 -12.86 -3.34
N LEU A 127 -11.29 -13.14 -3.00
CA LEU A 127 -12.15 -13.91 -3.87
C LEU A 127 -12.81 -13.04 -4.95
N ASP A 128 -13.01 -13.63 -6.12
CA ASP A 128 -13.89 -13.11 -7.16
C ASP A 128 -15.33 -13.51 -6.85
N GLY A 129 -15.99 -12.71 -6.03
CA GLY A 129 -17.37 -12.97 -5.62
C GLY A 129 -18.36 -13.04 -6.78
N GLU A 130 -18.12 -12.30 -7.86
CA GLU A 130 -18.95 -12.35 -9.07
C GLU A 130 -18.76 -13.67 -9.82
N ALA A 131 -17.51 -14.11 -10.01
CA ALA A 131 -17.22 -15.40 -10.64
C ALA A 131 -17.79 -16.57 -9.83
N ILE A 132 -17.65 -16.53 -8.49
CA ILE A 132 -18.24 -17.53 -7.58
C ILE A 132 -19.75 -17.57 -7.73
N ARG A 133 -20.42 -16.41 -7.63
CA ARG A 133 -21.88 -16.33 -7.71
C ARG A 133 -22.40 -16.83 -9.05
N LYS A 134 -21.78 -16.39 -10.15
CA LYS A 134 -22.14 -16.80 -11.51
C LYS A 134 -22.02 -18.31 -11.66
N ARG A 135 -20.85 -18.87 -11.32
CA ARG A 135 -20.59 -20.30 -11.49
C ARG A 135 -21.48 -21.17 -10.60
N ARG A 136 -21.72 -20.74 -9.36
CA ARG A 136 -22.66 -21.41 -8.46
C ARG A 136 -24.07 -21.50 -9.07
N GLN A 137 -24.56 -20.40 -9.65
CA GLN A 137 -25.89 -20.34 -10.27
C GLN A 137 -25.98 -21.24 -11.53
N GLU A 138 -24.94 -21.25 -12.37
CA GLU A 138 -24.87 -22.15 -13.54
C GLU A 138 -24.94 -23.63 -13.14
N MET A 139 -24.40 -23.99 -11.97
CA MET A 139 -24.45 -25.34 -11.42
C MET A 139 -25.76 -25.64 -10.67
N GLY A 140 -26.72 -24.71 -10.61
CA GLY A 140 -27.99 -24.89 -9.90
C GLY A 140 -27.84 -24.94 -8.36
N LEU A 141 -26.71 -24.50 -7.82
CA LEU A 141 -26.42 -24.60 -6.39
C LEU A 141 -27.01 -23.41 -5.62
N SER A 142 -27.70 -23.68 -4.51
CA SER A 142 -28.08 -22.63 -3.56
C SER A 142 -26.86 -22.13 -2.77
N VAL A 143 -26.93 -20.93 -2.20
CA VAL A 143 -25.90 -20.42 -1.27
C VAL A 143 -25.72 -21.39 -0.09
N GLY A 144 -26.82 -21.97 0.40
CA GLY A 144 -26.76 -23.00 1.44
C GLY A 144 -25.95 -24.22 1.01
N LYS A 145 -26.21 -24.72 -0.20
CA LYS A 145 -25.58 -25.95 -0.68
C LYS A 145 -24.08 -25.78 -0.91
N LEU A 146 -23.66 -24.69 -1.54
CA LEU A 146 -22.23 -24.44 -1.74
C LEU A 146 -21.52 -24.19 -0.40
N ALA A 147 -22.17 -23.52 0.56
CA ALA A 147 -21.60 -23.28 1.89
C ALA A 147 -21.37 -24.60 2.65
N GLU A 148 -22.34 -25.52 2.60
CA GLU A 148 -22.23 -26.88 3.12
C GLU A 148 -21.05 -27.63 2.49
N MET A 149 -20.93 -27.62 1.15
CA MET A 149 -19.87 -28.32 0.42
C MET A 149 -18.45 -27.83 0.78
N ILE A 150 -18.30 -26.54 1.09
CA ILE A 150 -17.00 -25.95 1.47
C ILE A 150 -16.73 -26.08 2.97
N GLY A 151 -17.76 -26.38 3.78
CA GLY A 151 -17.65 -26.41 5.25
C GLY A 151 -17.65 -25.03 5.88
N VAL A 152 -18.39 -24.06 5.32
CA VAL A 152 -18.52 -22.70 5.87
C VAL A 152 -19.98 -22.32 6.14
N SER A 153 -20.20 -21.27 6.93
CA SER A 153 -21.56 -20.77 7.16
C SER A 153 -22.15 -20.12 5.91
N ARG A 154 -23.49 -20.12 5.79
CA ARG A 154 -24.21 -19.36 4.75
C ARG A 154 -23.81 -17.88 4.72
N ARG A 155 -23.63 -17.27 5.90
CA ARG A 155 -23.17 -15.88 6.05
C ARG A 155 -21.77 -15.69 5.47
N THR A 156 -20.88 -16.66 5.68
CA THR A 156 -19.50 -16.62 5.17
C THR A 156 -19.50 -16.67 3.65
N LEU A 157 -20.23 -17.62 3.04
CA LEU A 157 -20.31 -17.70 1.58
C LEU A 157 -20.95 -16.44 0.98
N TYR A 158 -22.01 -15.91 1.61
CA TYR A 158 -22.56 -14.61 1.21
C TYR A 158 -21.50 -13.51 1.28
N GLY A 159 -20.69 -13.48 2.33
CA GLY A 159 -19.56 -12.56 2.46
C GLY A 159 -18.51 -12.72 1.36
N TYR A 160 -18.26 -13.95 0.89
CA TYR A 160 -17.37 -14.22 -0.24
C TYR A 160 -17.93 -13.69 -1.56
N GLU A 161 -19.20 -13.96 -1.87
CA GLU A 161 -19.86 -13.50 -3.11
C GLU A 161 -19.97 -11.96 -3.18
N ASN A 162 -20.07 -11.29 -2.03
CA ASN A 162 -20.18 -9.84 -1.96
C ASN A 162 -18.87 -9.11 -1.64
N GLY A 163 -17.73 -9.82 -1.62
CA GLY A 163 -16.41 -9.22 -1.35
C GLY A 163 -16.25 -8.63 0.06
N MET A 164 -17.09 -9.06 1.01
CA MET A 164 -17.09 -8.59 2.41
C MET A 164 -16.14 -9.41 3.30
N ALA A 165 -15.73 -10.60 2.86
CA ALA A 165 -14.86 -11.50 3.62
C ALA A 165 -13.67 -11.97 2.77
N LYS A 166 -12.52 -12.16 3.45
CA LYS A 166 -11.38 -12.85 2.89
C LYS A 166 -11.49 -14.35 3.18
N ALA A 167 -10.98 -15.18 2.27
CA ALA A 167 -10.90 -16.62 2.48
C ALA A 167 -9.46 -17.03 2.80
N SER A 168 -9.29 -18.11 3.56
CA SER A 168 -7.98 -18.78 3.64
C SER A 168 -7.63 -19.37 2.27
N VAL A 169 -6.34 -19.66 2.06
CA VAL A 169 -5.86 -20.33 0.85
C VAL A 169 -6.57 -21.67 0.64
N SER A 170 -6.77 -22.45 1.72
CA SER A 170 -7.46 -23.74 1.66
C SER A 170 -8.92 -23.63 1.22
N VAL A 171 -9.66 -22.65 1.74
CA VAL A 171 -11.06 -22.42 1.35
C VAL A 171 -11.16 -21.99 -0.10
N ALA A 172 -10.24 -21.14 -0.57
CA ALA A 172 -10.22 -20.70 -1.96
C ALA A 172 -9.88 -21.85 -2.93
N TYR A 173 -8.96 -22.74 -2.53
CA TYR A 173 -8.66 -23.95 -3.30
C TYR A 173 -9.89 -24.85 -3.41
N ASN A 174 -10.58 -25.13 -2.31
CA ASN A 174 -11.81 -25.93 -2.30
C ASN A 174 -12.91 -25.30 -3.17
N LEU A 175 -13.08 -23.97 -3.10
CA LEU A 175 -14.00 -23.22 -3.97
C LEU A 175 -13.65 -23.40 -5.45
N ALA A 176 -12.39 -23.20 -5.82
CA ALA A 176 -11.93 -23.36 -7.20
C ALA A 176 -12.16 -24.79 -7.70
N TRP A 177 -11.87 -25.78 -6.86
CA TRP A 177 -12.07 -27.20 -7.16
C TRP A 177 -13.53 -27.55 -7.40
N ILE A 178 -14.43 -27.14 -6.49
CA ILE A 178 -15.87 -27.42 -6.60
C ILE A 178 -16.48 -26.73 -7.82
N LEU A 179 -16.11 -25.47 -8.07
CA LEU A 179 -16.71 -24.66 -9.12
C LEU A 179 -16.06 -24.88 -10.49
N GLY A 180 -14.84 -25.43 -10.53
CA GLY A 180 -14.08 -25.67 -11.76
C GLY A 180 -13.64 -24.38 -12.47
N VAL A 181 -13.53 -23.26 -11.75
CA VAL A 181 -13.14 -21.95 -12.29
C VAL A 181 -12.16 -21.25 -11.35
N PRO A 182 -11.30 -20.34 -11.86
CA PRO A 182 -10.52 -19.46 -11.00
C PRO A 182 -11.43 -18.57 -10.17
N VAL A 183 -11.20 -18.54 -8.86
CA VAL A 183 -12.01 -17.77 -7.89
C VAL A 183 -11.22 -16.69 -7.15
N VAL A 184 -9.95 -16.47 -7.50
CA VAL A 184 -9.05 -15.55 -6.77
C VAL A 184 -8.68 -14.37 -7.65
N LYS A 185 -8.73 -13.16 -7.10
CA LYS A 185 -8.28 -11.92 -7.74
C LYS A 185 -6.84 -11.58 -7.32
N PRO A 186 -6.00 -11.12 -8.26
CA PRO A 186 -4.69 -10.60 -7.92
C PRO A 186 -4.76 -9.34 -7.05
N ILE A 187 -3.72 -9.14 -6.25
CA ILE A 187 -3.55 -7.97 -5.40
C ILE A 187 -2.67 -6.96 -6.13
N ASN A 188 -3.31 -5.98 -6.74
CA ASN A 188 -2.60 -4.86 -7.33
C ASN A 188 -2.09 -3.91 -6.24
N ILE A 189 -0.78 -3.93 -5.96
CA ILE A 189 -0.17 -3.04 -4.96
C ILE A 189 -0.22 -1.55 -5.36
N PHE A 190 -0.42 -1.24 -6.64
CA PHE A 190 -0.54 0.14 -7.11
C PHE A 190 -1.94 0.73 -6.88
N GLU A 191 -2.93 -0.10 -6.53
CA GLU A 191 -4.28 0.34 -6.24
C GLU A 191 -4.49 0.55 -4.74
N GLU A 192 -4.91 1.75 -4.34
CA GLU A 192 -5.31 2.00 -2.96
C GLU A 192 -6.53 1.14 -2.60
N LYS A 193 -6.52 0.51 -1.42
CA LYS A 193 -7.70 -0.17 -0.86
C LYS A 193 -8.87 0.82 -0.81
N ARG A 194 -9.88 0.63 -1.68
CA ARG A 194 -11.08 1.50 -1.82
C ARG A 194 -11.83 1.79 -0.51
N GLY A 195 -11.62 1.00 0.55
CA GLY A 195 -12.24 1.19 1.87
C GLY A 195 -11.46 2.01 2.91
N GLN A 196 -10.22 2.46 2.64
CA GLN A 196 -9.40 3.21 3.61
C GLN A 196 -9.28 4.71 3.34
N ARG A 197 -10.20 5.29 2.56
CA ARG A 197 -10.34 6.75 2.40
C ARG A 197 -10.94 7.39 3.65
N LYS A 198 -10.27 7.29 4.81
CA LYS A 198 -10.40 8.37 5.80
C LYS A 198 -9.65 9.56 5.21
N ARG A 199 -10.38 10.57 4.73
CA ARG A 199 -9.82 11.89 4.37
C ARG A 199 -9.00 12.37 5.57
N ILE A 200 -7.67 12.36 5.46
CA ILE A 200 -6.85 13.11 6.41
C ILE A 200 -7.18 14.57 6.13
N SER A 201 -7.81 15.24 7.09
CA SER A 201 -8.07 16.66 7.00
C SER A 201 -6.72 17.40 6.97
N PHE A 202 -6.43 18.08 5.87
CA PHE A 202 -5.25 18.94 5.73
C PHE A 202 -5.15 19.95 6.88
N LEU A 203 -6.29 20.40 7.42
CA LEU A 203 -6.39 21.30 8.57
C LEU A 203 -5.79 20.71 9.85
N THR A 204 -5.92 19.41 10.09
CA THR A 204 -5.35 18.74 11.26
C THR A 204 -3.81 18.75 11.20
N SER A 205 -3.25 18.54 10.01
CA SER A 205 -1.79 18.54 9.81
C SER A 205 -1.17 19.95 9.91
N ALA A 206 -1.86 20.98 9.41
CA ALA A 206 -1.42 22.36 9.53
C ALA A 206 -1.44 22.84 11.00
N ARG A 207 -2.50 22.49 11.76
CA ARG A 207 -2.58 22.76 13.21
C ARG A 207 -1.41 22.16 13.98
N GLU A 208 -1.03 20.92 13.68
CA GLU A 208 0.12 20.25 14.30
C GLU A 208 1.49 20.90 14.01
N ALA A 209 1.60 21.61 12.89
CA ALA A 209 2.80 22.34 12.45
C ALA A 209 2.95 23.67 13.20
N ILE A 210 1.83 24.40 13.30
CA ILE A 210 1.70 25.69 13.99
C ILE A 210 2.14 25.59 15.45
N ILE A 211 1.99 24.42 16.08
CA ILE A 211 2.21 24.21 17.50
C ILE A 211 3.70 24.19 17.89
N LYS A 212 4.65 23.93 16.98
CA LYS A 212 6.05 23.62 17.37
C LYS A 212 7.14 24.57 16.90
N ASN A 213 6.97 25.30 15.79
CA ASN A 213 8.02 26.19 15.25
C ASN A 213 7.42 27.57 14.85
N PRO A 214 7.90 28.70 15.41
CA PRO A 214 7.41 30.03 15.09
C PRO A 214 7.58 30.43 13.62
N LEU A 215 8.70 30.06 12.98
CA LEU A 215 8.95 30.35 11.57
C LEU A 215 8.00 29.56 10.67
N LEU A 216 7.80 28.28 10.97
CA LEU A 216 6.85 27.44 10.24
C LEU A 216 5.42 27.96 10.37
N ARG A 217 5.05 28.47 11.56
CA ARG A 217 3.76 29.14 11.79
C ARG A 217 3.59 30.37 10.90
N ALA A 218 4.59 31.25 10.84
CA ALA A 218 4.56 32.44 10.00
C ALA A 218 4.46 32.08 8.51
N LEU A 219 5.19 31.05 8.06
CA LEU A 219 5.11 30.54 6.69
C LEU A 219 3.73 29.96 6.38
N VAL A 220 3.18 29.12 7.25
CA VAL A 220 1.81 28.57 7.12
C VAL A 220 0.79 29.70 6.98
N GLN A 221 0.89 30.75 7.80
CA GLN A 221 0.00 31.91 7.71
C GLN A 221 0.12 32.63 6.36
N LYS A 222 1.35 32.94 5.91
CA LYS A 222 1.57 33.60 4.61
C LYS A 222 1.07 32.76 3.44
N PHE A 223 1.39 31.47 3.40
CA PHE A 223 0.88 30.57 2.34
C PHE A 223 -0.65 30.52 2.33
N THR A 224 -1.28 30.44 3.51
CA THR A 224 -2.74 30.40 3.63
C THR A 224 -3.39 31.71 3.16
N GLN A 225 -2.79 32.87 3.44
CA GLN A 225 -3.25 34.18 2.93
C GLN A 225 -3.24 34.24 1.40
N HIS A 226 -2.30 33.54 0.76
CA HIS A 226 -2.21 33.44 -0.70
C HIS A 226 -2.93 32.20 -1.27
N ASN A 227 -3.90 31.64 -0.53
CA ASN A 227 -4.71 30.49 -0.96
C ASN A 227 -3.95 29.19 -1.23
N PHE A 228 -2.72 29.04 -0.72
CA PHE A 228 -2.03 27.76 -0.75
C PHE A 228 -2.62 26.81 0.28
N LYS A 229 -2.77 25.55 -0.12
CA LYS A 229 -2.98 24.44 0.82
C LYS A 229 -1.62 23.97 1.30
N ILE A 230 -1.39 24.04 2.61
CA ILE A 230 -0.12 23.60 3.20
C ILE A 230 -0.29 22.28 3.96
N LEU A 231 0.67 21.39 3.71
CA LEU A 231 0.83 20.10 4.36
C LEU A 231 2.18 20.11 5.09
N HIS A 232 2.15 20.12 6.41
CA HIS A 232 3.37 19.91 7.20
C HIS A 232 3.78 18.45 7.20
N VAL A 233 5.07 18.18 7.17
CA VAL A 233 5.67 16.84 7.04
C VAL A 233 6.80 16.73 8.05
N ARG A 234 6.81 15.67 8.86
CA ARG A 234 7.83 15.50 9.92
C ARG A 234 8.97 14.57 9.54
N LYS A 235 8.73 13.69 8.57
CA LYS A 235 9.66 12.61 8.19
C LYS A 235 9.81 12.57 6.67
N ALA A 236 10.48 13.55 6.12
CA ALA A 236 10.80 13.68 4.70
C ALA A 236 12.00 14.63 4.56
N PRO A 237 12.67 14.77 3.41
CA PRO A 237 13.77 15.73 3.23
C PRO A 237 13.31 17.20 3.20
N PHE A 238 12.02 17.46 3.41
CA PHE A 238 11.37 18.79 3.50
C PHE A 238 10.34 18.77 4.63
N ASP A 239 10.07 19.95 5.22
CA ASP A 239 9.18 20.13 6.37
C ASP A 239 7.75 20.48 5.99
N PHE A 240 7.53 20.97 4.76
CA PHE A 240 6.19 21.22 4.26
C PHE A 240 6.09 21.06 2.75
N VAL A 241 4.85 20.86 2.31
CA VAL A 241 4.40 20.95 0.92
C VAL A 241 3.30 22.00 0.85
N ALA A 242 3.49 23.05 0.04
CA ALA A 242 2.48 24.06 -0.23
C ALA A 242 2.00 23.96 -1.68
N GLU A 243 0.71 23.87 -1.89
CA GLU A 243 0.10 23.68 -3.20
C GLU A 243 -0.90 24.79 -3.52
N LEU A 244 -0.72 25.41 -4.68
CA LEU A 244 -1.71 26.33 -5.25
C LEU A 244 -2.43 25.65 -6.41
N SER A 245 -3.59 25.05 -6.11
CA SER A 245 -4.29 24.16 -7.05
C SER A 245 -4.70 24.86 -8.37
N LYS A 246 -4.89 26.19 -8.38
CA LYS A 246 -5.25 26.95 -9.59
C LYS A 246 -4.10 26.99 -10.61
N GLU A 247 -2.85 27.01 -10.16
CA GLU A 247 -1.67 27.23 -10.99
C GLU A 247 -0.83 25.96 -11.16
N ARG A 248 -1.26 24.83 -10.57
CA ARG A 248 -0.47 23.57 -10.49
C ARG A 248 0.93 23.78 -9.91
N LEU A 249 1.09 24.80 -9.06
CA LEU A 249 2.35 25.09 -8.39
C LEU A 249 2.44 24.29 -7.09
N THR A 250 3.55 23.57 -6.91
CA THR A 250 3.89 22.88 -5.66
C THR A 250 5.24 23.34 -5.17
N VAL A 251 5.29 23.83 -3.93
CA VAL A 251 6.50 24.27 -3.25
C VAL A 251 6.84 23.28 -2.14
N LEU A 252 8.08 22.80 -2.13
CA LEU A 252 8.64 22.00 -1.05
C LEU A 252 9.66 22.86 -0.32
N GLY A 253 9.60 22.88 1.01
CA GLY A 253 10.54 23.66 1.81
C GLY A 253 10.89 22.97 3.12
N GLY A 254 12.11 23.20 3.58
CA GLY A 254 12.59 22.78 4.90
C GLY A 254 13.10 23.97 5.70
N ILE A 255 13.06 23.87 7.03
CA ILE A 255 13.52 24.87 7.99
C ILE A 255 14.53 24.22 8.94
#